data_AF-A0A9X7NSZ3-F1
#
_entry.id   AF-A0A9X7NSZ3-F1
#
_cell.length_a   1.000
_cell.length_b   1.000
_cell.length_c   1.000
_cell.angle_alpha   90.00
_cell.angle_beta   90.00
_cell.angle_gamma   90.00
#
_symmetry.space_group_name_H-M   'P 1'
#
loop_
_entity.id
_entity.type
_entity.pdbx_description
1 polymer ?
#
loop_
_entity_poly.entity_id
_entity_poly.type
_entity_poly.pdbx_seq_one_letter_code
_entity_poly.pdbx_strand_id
1 'polypeptide(L)'
;MLSEDLEFLARELDIRKNAHGELTLPAHRTAALGCILTECVRMAKQLEANAVRQPAILVDLSDPKIELFPKAKRPVPVHSIPIRTSADGPDEGGAA
;
A
#
# COMPACT_ATOMS: atom_id res chain seq x y z
N MET A 1 8.41 -0.18 20.67
CA MET A 1 7.12 -0.89 20.47
C MET A 1 7.43 -2.24 19.80
N LEU A 2 6.71 -3.32 20.12
CA LEU A 2 6.98 -4.67 19.56
C LEU A 2 7.10 -4.70 18.02
N SER A 3 6.36 -3.84 17.32
CA SER A 3 6.42 -3.68 15.86
C SER A 3 7.77 -3.12 15.37
N GLU A 4 8.32 -2.11 16.04
CA GLU A 4 9.61 -1.50 15.70
C GLU A 4 10.76 -2.48 15.94
N ASP A 5 10.68 -3.25 17.03
CA ASP A 5 11.67 -4.26 17.38
C ASP A 5 11.70 -5.41 16.35
N LEU A 6 10.53 -5.81 15.85
CA LEU A 6 10.40 -6.81 14.79
C LEU A 6 10.89 -6.30 13.44
N GLU A 7 10.62 -5.03 13.10
CA GLU A 7 11.17 -4.42 11.89
C GLU A 7 12.69 -4.30 11.94
N PHE A 8 13.25 -3.94 13.10
CA PHE A 8 14.69 -3.91 13.30
C PHE A 8 15.30 -5.30 13.15
N LEU A 9 14.69 -6.32 13.75
CA LEU A 9 15.13 -7.71 13.61
C LEU A 9 15.06 -8.17 12.15
N ALA A 10 13.99 -7.84 11.42
CA ALA A 10 13.86 -8.19 10.01
C ALA A 10 14.96 -7.55 9.15
N ARG A 11 15.26 -6.25 9.35
CA ARG A 11 16.35 -5.56 8.67
C ARG A 11 17.72 -6.18 8.97
N GLU A 12 17.98 -6.46 10.25
CA GLU A 12 19.26 -7.03 10.67
C GLU A 12 19.47 -8.45 10.12
N LEU A 13 18.41 -9.26 10.04
CA LEU A 13 18.45 -10.56 9.39
C LEU A 13 18.68 -10.41 7.88
N ASP A 14 18.08 -9.43 7.22
CA ASP A 14 18.24 -9.24 5.78
C ASP A 14 19.67 -8.81 5.42
N ILE A 15 20.30 -7.94 6.22
CA ILE A 15 21.71 -7.54 6.07
C ILE A 15 22.67 -8.74 6.18
N ARG A 16 22.33 -9.72 7.02
CA ARG A 16 23.18 -10.88 7.30
C ARG A 16 22.96 -12.04 6.34
N LYS A 17 22.03 -11.94 5.39
CA LYS A 17 21.83 -12.97 4.38
C LYS A 17 23.01 -13.03 3.44
N ASN A 18 23.41 -14.25 3.08
CA ASN A 18 24.40 -14.46 2.04
C ASN A 18 23.79 -14.21 0.64
N ALA A 19 24.62 -14.33 -0.41
CA ALA A 19 24.17 -14.14 -1.79
C ALA A 19 23.09 -15.14 -2.26
N HIS A 20 22.90 -16.24 -1.53
CA HIS A 20 21.86 -17.24 -1.76
C HIS A 20 20.60 -16.99 -0.91
N GLY A 21 20.57 -15.92 -0.11
CA GLY A 21 19.46 -15.58 0.76
C GLY A 21 19.42 -16.38 2.07
N GLU A 22 20.48 -17.11 2.40
CA GLU A 22 20.57 -17.95 3.59
C GLU A 22 21.21 -17.20 4.76
N LEU A 23 20.81 -17.59 5.98
CA LEU A 23 21.35 -17.06 7.23
C LEU A 23 22.17 -18.13 7.94
N THR A 24 23.46 -17.88 8.12
CA THR A 24 24.31 -18.72 8.97
C THR A 24 24.33 -18.13 10.38
N LEU A 25 23.69 -18.82 11.32
CA LEU A 25 23.59 -18.39 12.72
C LEU A 25 24.22 -19.44 13.64
N PRO A 26 24.87 -19.01 14.75
CA PRO A 26 25.29 -19.93 15.80
C PRO A 26 24.09 -20.69 16.39
N ALA A 27 24.29 -21.95 16.80
CA ALA A 27 23.22 -22.84 17.26
C ALA A 27 22.27 -22.23 18.32
N HIS A 28 22.81 -21.48 19.29
CA HIS A 28 22.01 -20.82 20.32
C HIS A 28 21.07 -19.74 19.75
N ARG A 29 21.50 -19.00 18.72
CA ARG A 29 20.67 -17.99 18.04
C ARG A 29 19.63 -18.65 17.14
N THR A 30 20.00 -19.75 16.48
CA THR A 30 19.05 -20.54 15.68
C THR A 30 17.92 -21.08 16.54
N ALA A 31 18.22 -21.60 17.73
CA ALA A 31 17.20 -22.07 18.67
C ALA A 31 16.27 -20.92 19.12
N ALA A 32 16.83 -19.78 19.52
CA ALA A 32 16.05 -18.61 19.91
C ALA A 32 15.14 -18.09 18.78
N LEU A 33 15.68 -17.99 17.55
CA LEU A 33 14.91 -17.60 16.37
C LEU A 33 13.81 -18.61 16.05
N GLY A 34 14.08 -19.91 16.20
CA GLY A 34 13.08 -20.97 16.05
C GLY A 34 11.90 -20.80 17.01
N CYS A 35 12.16 -20.47 18.27
CA CYS A 35 11.11 -20.18 19.25
C CYS A 35 10.26 -18.97 18.84
N ILE A 36 10.92 -17.88 18.41
CA ILE A 36 10.23 -16.65 17.96
C ILE A 36 9.34 -16.95 16.74
N LEU A 37 9.87 -17.65 15.74
CA LEU A 37 9.11 -18.03 14.54
C LEU A 37 7.92 -18.94 14.86
N THR A 38 8.09 -19.87 15.81
CA THR A 38 6.99 -20.73 16.28
C THR A 38 5.87 -19.91 16.89
N GLU A 39 6.20 -18.90 17.71
CA GLU A 39 5.21 -17.98 18.27
C GLU A 39 4.54 -17.10 17.21
N CYS A 40 5.28 -16.61 16.21
CA CYS A 40 4.70 -15.88 15.07
C CYS A 40 3.67 -16.74 14.31
N VAL A 41 3.98 -18.01 14.05
CA VAL A 41 3.05 -18.96 13.40
C VAL A 41 1.81 -19.17 14.28
N ARG A 42 1.98 -19.32 15.60
CA ARG A 42 0.86 -19.45 16.53
C ARG A 42 -0.05 -18.22 16.52
N MET A 43 0.54 -17.02 16.54
CA MET A 43 -0.19 -15.75 16.46
C MET A 43 -0.92 -15.59 15.13
N ALA A 44 -0.29 -15.92 14.01
CA ALA A 44 -0.92 -15.87 12.69
C ALA A 44 -2.16 -16.78 12.62
N LYS A 45 -2.04 -18.04 13.08
CA LYS A 45 -3.17 -18.97 13.17
C LYS A 45 -4.30 -18.44 14.06
N GLN A 46 -3.95 -17.81 15.18
CA GLN A 46 -4.92 -17.19 16.07
C GLN A 46 -5.63 -15.99 15.40
N LEU A 47 -4.90 -15.16 14.65
CA LEU A 47 -5.48 -14.06 13.88
C LEU A 47 -6.39 -14.57 12.76
N GLU A 48 -5.99 -15.61 12.02
CA GLU A 48 -6.81 -16.25 11.00
C GLU A 48 -8.11 -16.82 11.60
N ALA A 49 -8.00 -17.52 12.74
CA ALA A 49 -9.17 -18.02 13.46
C ALA A 49 -10.10 -16.88 13.95
N ASN A 50 -9.52 -15.73 14.32
CA ASN A 50 -10.25 -14.55 14.75
C ASN A 50 -10.81 -13.71 13.58
N ALA A 51 -10.23 -13.80 12.39
CA ALA A 51 -10.66 -13.07 11.20
C ALA A 51 -12.11 -13.40 10.79
N VAL A 52 -12.66 -14.53 11.27
CA VAL A 52 -14.01 -15.01 10.97
C VAL A 52 -15.11 -14.30 11.78
N ARG A 53 -14.81 -13.28 12.60
CA ARG A 53 -15.81 -12.66 13.49
C ARG A 53 -16.04 -11.16 13.35
N GLN A 54 -15.58 -10.53 12.26
CA GLN A 54 -16.07 -9.18 11.95
C GLN A 54 -17.17 -9.29 10.90
N PRO A 55 -18.42 -8.91 11.21
CA PRO A 55 -19.42 -8.75 10.17
C PRO A 55 -18.88 -7.72 9.17
N ALA A 56 -18.78 -8.11 7.90
CA ALA A 56 -18.41 -7.19 6.85
C ALA A 56 -19.36 -5.99 6.91
N ILE A 57 -18.80 -4.78 7.04
CA ILE A 57 -19.60 -3.56 6.97
C ILE A 57 -20.03 -3.40 5.52
N LEU A 58 -21.23 -3.87 5.20
CA LEU A 58 -21.89 -3.59 3.92
C LEU A 58 -22.34 -2.14 3.94
N VAL A 59 -21.62 -1.29 3.20
CA VAL A 59 -21.95 0.11 3.03
C VAL A 59 -22.85 0.23 1.80
N ASP A 60 -24.13 0.56 2.01
CA ASP A 60 -25.08 0.80 0.92
C ASP A 60 -24.87 2.19 0.32
N LEU A 61 -24.16 2.26 -0.81
CA LEU A 61 -23.84 3.49 -1.53
C LEU A 61 -25.06 4.20 -2.13
N SER A 62 -26.26 3.63 -2.03
CA SER A 62 -27.51 4.27 -2.44
C SER A 62 -28.11 5.19 -1.37
N ASP A 63 -27.61 5.14 -0.12
CA ASP A 63 -28.04 6.07 0.93
C ASP A 63 -27.51 7.49 0.66
N PRO A 64 -28.39 8.48 0.42
CA PRO A 64 -27.99 9.86 0.13
C PRO A 64 -27.28 10.55 1.31
N LYS A 65 -27.22 9.93 2.49
CA LYS A 65 -26.50 10.42 3.68
C LYS A 65 -25.02 10.01 3.71
N ILE A 66 -24.58 9.09 2.86
CA ILE A 66 -23.17 8.68 2.80
C ILE A 66 -22.41 9.74 2.00
N GLU A 67 -21.85 10.72 2.72
CA GLU A 67 -20.83 11.60 2.14
C GLU A 67 -19.56 10.79 1.89
N LEU A 68 -19.42 10.26 0.66
CA LEU A 68 -18.34 9.34 0.27
C LEU A 68 -16.93 9.95 0.33
N PHE A 69 -16.82 11.26 0.57
CA PHE A 69 -15.53 11.92 0.70
C PHE A 69 -15.70 13.14 1.61
N PRO A 70 -14.78 13.42 2.56
CA PRO A 70 -14.63 14.78 3.01
C PRO A 70 -14.37 15.62 1.74
N LYS A 71 -15.26 16.58 1.44
CA LYS A 71 -15.05 17.61 0.41
C LYS A 71 -13.89 18.53 0.82
N ALA A 72 -12.71 17.98 1.05
CA ALA A 72 -11.49 18.74 1.03
C ALA A 72 -11.27 19.13 -0.43
N LYS A 73 -11.67 20.35 -0.78
CA LYS A 73 -11.30 21.02 -2.03
C LYS A 73 -9.77 21.13 -2.07
N ARG A 74 -9.07 20.06 -2.42
CA ARG A 74 -7.67 20.16 -2.81
C ARG A 74 -7.65 20.94 -4.12
N PRO A 75 -6.97 22.10 -4.19
CA PRO A 75 -6.81 22.78 -5.45
C PRO A 75 -6.07 21.84 -6.40
N VAL A 76 -6.71 21.46 -7.51
CA VAL A 76 -6.03 20.79 -8.61
C VAL A 76 -5.20 21.88 -9.29
N PRO A 77 -3.87 21.80 -9.32
CA PRO A 77 -3.06 22.79 -10.02
C PRO A 77 -3.35 22.65 -11.52
N VAL A 78 -4.12 23.59 -12.07
CA VAL A 78 -4.32 23.70 -13.51
C VAL A 78 -3.00 24.19 -14.10
N HIS A 79 -2.10 23.27 -14.44
CA HIS A 79 -1.06 23.59 -15.39
C HIS A 79 -1.75 23.67 -16.74
N SER A 80 -2.10 24.88 -17.15
CA SER A 80 -2.55 25.18 -18.50
C SER A 80 -1.43 24.83 -19.45
N ILE A 81 -1.46 23.61 -20.00
CA ILE A 81 -0.66 23.24 -21.17
C ILE A 81 -1.24 24.07 -22.32
N PRO A 82 -0.49 25.00 -22.94
CA PRO A 82 -1.00 25.73 -24.08
C PRO A 82 -1.18 24.74 -25.23
N ILE A 83 -2.45 24.42 -25.53
CA ILE A 83 -2.84 23.71 -26.73
C ILE A 83 -2.46 24.63 -27.90
N ARG A 84 -1.42 24.25 -28.65
CA ARG A 84 -1.14 24.86 -29.95
C ARG A 84 -2.29 24.47 -30.87
N THR A 85 -3.22 25.38 -31.10
CA THR A 85 -4.21 25.24 -32.16
C THR A 85 -3.46 25.29 -33.49
N SER A 86 -3.46 24.18 -34.22
CA SER A 86 -3.10 24.14 -35.64
C SER A 86 -3.90 25.20 -36.38
N ALA A 87 -3.21 26.15 -37.00
CA ALA A 87 -3.82 27.18 -37.83
C ALA A 87 -4.51 26.51 -39.03
N ASP A 88 -5.84 26.51 -39.03
CA ASP A 88 -6.64 26.23 -40.21
C ASP A 88 -6.75 27.51 -41.05
N GLY A 89 -6.69 27.35 -42.37
CA GLY A 89 -6.40 28.41 -43.34
C GLY A 89 -7.48 29.47 -43.52
N PRO A 90 -7.18 30.59 -44.21
CA PRO A 90 -8.16 31.61 -44.52
C PRO A 90 -9.02 31.19 -45.73
N ASP A 91 -10.32 31.07 -45.50
CA ASP A 91 -11.37 31.08 -46.53
C ASP A 91 -11.80 32.54 -46.75
N GLU A 92 -11.41 33.12 -47.89
CA GLU A 92 -12.05 34.33 -48.43
C GLU A 92 -12.75 33.97 -49.74
N GLY A 93 -14.06 34.22 -49.76
CA GLY A 93 -14.97 33.76 -50.80
C GLY A 93 -15.27 34.76 -51.93
N GLY A 94 -16.15 34.32 -52.82
CA GLY A 94 -17.18 35.16 -53.44
C GLY A 94 -16.83 35.90 -54.73
N ALA A 95 -17.22 35.28 -55.85
CA ALA A 95 -17.93 35.87 -57.00
C ALA A 95 -17.56 37.29 -57.51
N ALA A 96 -16.96 37.35 -58.71
CA ALA A 96 -17.50 37.97 -59.92
C ALA A 96 -16.61 37.61 -61.13
#